data_AF-A0A1F2QYP4-F1
#
_entry.id   AF-A0A1F2QYP4-F1
#
_cell.length_a   1.000
_cell.length_b   1.000
_cell.length_c   1.000
_cell.angle_alpha   90.00
_cell.angle_beta   90.00
_cell.angle_gamma   90.00
#
_symmetry.space_group_name_H-M   'P 1'
#
loop_
_entity.id
_entity.type
_entity.pdbx_description
1 polymer ?
#
loop_
_entity_poly.entity_id
_entity_poly.type
_entity_poly.pdbx_seq_one_letter_code
_entity_poly.pdbx_strand_id
1 'polypeptide(L)'
;MQVYGTNTDIEDFRPVRLAGEGEVRLTLEGLRLVEGTYLVDVAAHKRDGTPYDYHQGLYSLRVKSRTKDVGLYRPLHRWSFAGGIAFAPPAPREELDLGEDDGG
;
A
#
# COMPACT_ATOMS: atom_id res chain seq x y z
N MET A 1 7.86 -6.87 11.11
CA MET A 1 6.87 -5.83 11.49
C MET A 1 5.91 -5.69 10.33
N GLN A 2 4.60 -5.74 10.59
CA GLN A 2 3.57 -5.56 9.56
C GLN A 2 3.24 -4.07 9.42
N VAL A 3 3.02 -3.59 8.19
CA VAL A 3 2.72 -2.17 7.92
C VAL A 3 1.23 -1.95 7.64
N TYR A 4 0.63 -2.86 6.90
CA TYR A 4 -0.79 -2.87 6.57
C TYR A 4 -1.24 -4.31 6.33
N GLY A 5 -2.49 -4.60 6.66
CA GLY A 5 -3.13 -5.88 6.39
C GLY A 5 -4.65 -5.68 6.40
N THR A 6 -5.32 -6.33 5.46
CA THR A 6 -6.78 -6.33 5.36
C THR A 6 -7.24 -7.70 4.86
N ASN A 7 -8.54 -7.97 5.00
CA ASN A 7 -9.20 -9.09 4.34
C ASN A 7 -10.69 -8.75 4.20
N THR A 8 -11.42 -9.60 3.49
CA THR A 8 -12.85 -9.39 3.22
C THR A 8 -13.71 -9.39 4.49
N ASP A 9 -13.35 -10.11 5.55
CA ASP A 9 -14.12 -10.12 6.80
C ASP A 9 -13.90 -8.84 7.63
N ILE A 10 -12.67 -8.30 7.68
CA ILE A 10 -12.33 -7.00 8.31
C ILE A 10 -13.10 -5.86 7.63
N GLU A 11 -13.24 -5.93 6.30
CA GLU A 11 -13.99 -4.93 5.51
C GLU A 11 -15.50 -5.24 5.42
N ASP A 12 -16.00 -6.14 6.26
CA ASP A 12 -17.42 -6.46 6.39
C ASP A 12 -18.11 -7.07 5.15
N PHE A 13 -17.34 -7.56 4.18
CA PHE A 13 -17.91 -8.35 3.09
C PHE A 13 -18.51 -9.65 3.64
N ARG A 14 -19.69 -10.03 3.11
CA ARG A 14 -20.39 -11.25 3.51
C ARG A 14 -20.31 -12.29 2.39
N PRO A 15 -19.61 -13.41 2.59
CA PRO A 15 -19.51 -14.44 1.55
C PRO A 15 -20.88 -15.10 1.37
N VAL A 16 -21.35 -15.18 0.12
CA VAL A 16 -22.61 -15.86 -0.22
C VAL A 16 -22.33 -17.26 -0.75
N ARG A 17 -21.49 -17.37 -1.79
CA ARG A 17 -21.10 -18.63 -2.41
C ARG A 17 -19.84 -18.43 -3.25
N LEU A 18 -18.97 -19.43 -3.28
CA LEU A 18 -17.94 -19.61 -4.31
C LEU A 18 -18.17 -20.97 -4.97
N ALA A 19 -18.18 -21.04 -6.30
CA ALA A 19 -18.31 -22.28 -7.04
C ALA A 19 -17.50 -22.17 -8.34
N GLY A 20 -16.67 -23.17 -8.62
CA GLY A 20 -15.74 -23.13 -9.75
C GLY A 20 -14.56 -22.18 -9.52
N GLU A 21 -13.97 -21.71 -10.61
CA GLU A 21 -12.85 -20.77 -10.60
C GLU A 21 -13.33 -19.33 -10.36
N GLY A 22 -12.51 -18.53 -9.69
CA GLY A 22 -12.82 -17.13 -9.42
C GLY A 22 -11.55 -16.32 -9.16
N GLU A 23 -11.65 -15.01 -9.39
CA GLU A 23 -10.57 -14.07 -9.15
C GLU A 23 -11.01 -13.04 -8.09
N VAL A 24 -10.12 -12.76 -7.13
CA VAL A 24 -10.28 -11.66 -6.17
C VAL A 24 -9.14 -10.68 -6.39
N ARG A 25 -9.47 -9.41 -6.61
CA ARG A 25 -8.50 -8.34 -6.84
C ARG A 25 -8.60 -7.29 -5.72
N LEU A 26 -7.46 -6.99 -5.10
CA LEU A 26 -7.30 -5.84 -4.20
C LEU A 26 -6.51 -4.75 -4.94
N THR A 27 -7.12 -3.59 -5.13
CA THR A 27 -6.45 -2.42 -5.70
C THR A 27 -6.11 -1.45 -4.57
N LEU A 28 -4.82 -1.09 -4.45
CA LEU A 28 -4.37 -0.06 -3.51
C LEU A 28 -4.13 1.24 -4.28
N GLU A 29 -5.01 2.23 -4.12
CA GLU A 29 -4.92 3.51 -4.83
C GLU A 29 -3.63 4.31 -4.51
N GLY A 30 -3.04 4.06 -3.34
CA GLY A 30 -1.77 4.69 -2.97
C GLY A 30 -1.11 3.93 -1.83
N LEU A 31 0.11 3.44 -2.09
CA LEU A 31 0.79 2.56 -1.15
C LEU A 31 1.41 3.30 0.04
N ARG A 32 1.73 4.60 -0.12
CA ARG A 32 2.19 5.52 0.96
C ARG A 32 3.26 4.93 1.89
N LEU A 33 4.16 4.11 1.34
CA LEU A 33 5.27 3.51 2.07
C LEU A 33 6.53 4.37 1.96
N VAL A 34 7.38 4.27 2.98
CA VAL A 34 8.75 4.83 2.93
C VAL A 34 9.64 3.96 2.03
N GLU A 35 10.75 4.50 1.53
CA GLU A 35 11.73 3.72 0.75
C GLU A 35 12.15 2.43 1.49
N GLY A 36 12.14 1.30 0.78
CA GLY A 36 12.45 0.01 1.39
C GLY A 36 12.08 -1.18 0.52
N THR A 37 12.38 -2.37 1.03
CA THR A 37 11.88 -3.64 0.48
C THR A 37 10.84 -4.21 1.44
N TYR A 38 9.65 -4.48 0.93
CA TYR A 38 8.50 -4.99 1.67
C TYR A 38 8.16 -6.38 1.18
N LEU A 39 7.72 -7.24 2.08
CA LEU A 39 7.18 -8.56 1.74
C LEU A 39 5.66 -8.48 1.68
N VAL A 40 5.08 -9.28 0.79
CA VAL A 40 3.62 -9.40 0.66
C VAL A 40 3.23 -10.83 1.00
N ASP A 41 2.32 -10.95 1.97
CA ASP A 41 1.68 -12.20 2.35
C ASP A 41 0.25 -12.21 1.78
N VAL A 42 -0.18 -13.34 1.22
CA VAL A 42 -1.53 -13.52 0.67
C VAL A 42 -2.09 -14.84 1.17
N ALA A 43 -3.37 -14.84 1.58
CA ALA A 43 -4.01 -16.02 2.12
C ALA A 43 -5.48 -16.11 1.72
N ALA A 44 -5.95 -17.34 1.54
CA ALA A 44 -7.36 -17.68 1.46
C ALA A 44 -7.71 -18.55 2.66
N HIS A 45 -8.74 -18.17 3.42
CA HIS A 45 -9.14 -18.90 4.61
C HIS A 45 -10.65 -18.85 4.80
N LYS A 46 -11.18 -19.82 5.55
CA LYS A 46 -12.56 -19.79 6.03
C LYS A 46 -12.69 -18.70 7.10
N ARG A 47 -13.91 -18.19 7.27
CA ARG A 47 -14.25 -17.15 8.25
C ARG A 47 -13.84 -17.49 9.69
N ASP A 48 -13.80 -18.77 10.05
CA ASP A 48 -13.34 -19.22 11.38
C ASP A 48 -11.81 -19.23 11.54
N GLY A 49 -11.06 -18.75 10.53
CA GLY A 49 -9.60 -18.70 10.54
C GLY A 49 -8.93 -19.91 9.92
N THR A 50 -9.66 -20.97 9.55
CA THR A 50 -9.07 -22.18 8.94
C THR A 50 -8.47 -21.86 7.57
N PRO A 51 -7.14 -21.99 7.35
CA PRO A 51 -6.52 -21.65 6.08
C PRO A 51 -6.85 -22.69 5.01
N TYR A 52 -7.15 -22.22 3.80
CA TYR A 52 -7.15 -23.04 2.59
C TYR A 52 -5.78 -23.03 1.94
N ASP A 53 -5.20 -21.84 1.81
CA ASP A 53 -3.86 -21.63 1.28
C ASP A 53 -3.25 -20.36 1.88
N TYR A 54 -1.94 -20.37 2.07
CA TYR A 54 -1.22 -19.29 2.75
C TYR A 54 0.18 -19.11 2.14
N HIS A 55 0.37 -18.02 1.42
CA HIS A 55 1.64 -17.63 0.84
C HIS A 55 2.32 -16.60 1.75
N GLN A 56 3.30 -17.04 2.53
CA GLN A 56 4.03 -16.19 3.46
C GLN A 56 5.47 -15.93 2.98
N GLY A 57 5.86 -14.67 2.88
CA GLY A 57 7.23 -14.25 2.55
C GLY A 57 7.69 -14.61 1.13
N LEU A 58 6.75 -14.98 0.24
CA LEU A 58 7.08 -15.44 -1.11
C LEU A 58 7.24 -14.31 -2.12
N TYR A 59 6.71 -13.12 -1.81
CA TYR A 59 6.68 -11.99 -2.73
C TYR A 59 7.34 -10.77 -2.11
N SER A 60 8.03 -10.00 -2.94
CA SER A 60 8.67 -8.76 -2.50
C SER A 60 8.38 -7.60 -3.45
N LEU A 61 8.24 -6.43 -2.85
CA LEU A 61 8.07 -5.13 -3.49
C LEU A 61 9.24 -4.24 -3.07
N ARG A 62 9.83 -3.52 -4.02
CA ARG A 62 10.79 -2.45 -3.71
C ARG A 62 10.19 -1.08 -3.96
N VAL A 63 10.12 -0.27 -2.91
CA VAL A 63 9.73 1.14 -2.96
C VAL A 63 11.01 1.98 -3.02
N LYS A 64 11.11 2.86 -4.01
CA LYS A 64 12.20 3.84 -4.12
C LYS A 64 11.65 5.23 -3.87
N SER A 65 12.36 6.06 -3.11
CA SER A 65 11.98 7.45 -2.87
C SER A 65 13.22 8.34 -2.74
N ARG A 66 13.19 9.48 -3.43
CA ARG A 66 14.21 10.53 -3.23
C ARG A 66 14.03 11.28 -1.92
N THR A 67 12.82 11.26 -1.35
CA THR A 67 12.60 11.79 -0.01
C THR A 67 12.99 10.72 1.00
N LYS A 68 13.91 11.08 1.90
CA LYS A 68 14.44 10.20 2.93
C LYS A 68 13.64 10.32 4.23
N ASP A 69 12.35 10.00 4.13
CA ASP A 69 11.50 9.88 5.31
C ASP A 69 12.02 8.77 6.23
N VAL A 70 11.77 8.90 7.52
CA VAL A 70 12.12 7.89 8.53
C VAL A 70 10.83 7.24 9.01
N GLY A 71 10.79 5.90 9.02
CA GLY A 71 9.61 5.11 9.40
C GLY A 71 9.21 4.11 8.31
N LEU A 72 7.99 3.59 8.40
CA LEU A 72 7.45 2.62 7.44
C LEU A 72 6.33 3.20 6.56
N TYR A 73 5.53 4.11 7.13
CA TYR A 73 4.37 4.72 6.48
C TYR A 73 4.60 6.23 6.33
N ARG A 74 4.17 6.78 5.19
CA ARG A 74 4.21 8.20 4.86
C ARG A 74 2.80 8.77 4.74
N PRO A 75 2.23 9.31 5.85
CA PRO A 75 0.92 9.95 5.84
C PRO A 75 0.82 11.06 4.80
N LEU A 76 -0.39 11.33 4.33
CA LEU A 76 -0.68 12.57 3.62
C LEU A 76 -0.53 13.74 4.60
N HIS A 77 0.39 14.64 4.31
CA HIS A 77 0.71 15.77 5.18
C HIS A 77 1.07 17.01 4.35
N ARG A 78 0.95 18.17 5.00
CA ARG A 78 1.37 19.46 4.48
C ARG A 78 2.10 20.22 5.58
N TRP A 79 3.10 21.01 5.21
CA TRP A 79 3.75 21.94 6.11
C TRP A 79 3.05 23.30 6.03
N SER A 80 2.89 23.97 7.17
CA SER A 80 2.40 25.35 7.25
C SER A 80 3.29 26.16 8.17
N PHE A 81 3.65 27.36 7.75
CA PHE A 81 4.54 28.26 8.49
C PHE A 81 3.83 29.59 8.76
N ALA A 82 4.10 30.22 9.90
CA ALA A 82 3.47 31.47 10.31
C ALA A 82 4.46 32.36 11.07
N GLY A 83 4.15 33.66 11.18
CA GLY A 83 5.01 34.66 11.82
C GLY A 83 6.25 34.99 10.99
N GLY A 84 7.41 35.06 11.63
CA GLY A 84 8.69 35.36 10.97
C GLY A 84 9.39 34.17 10.33
N ILE A 85 8.71 33.02 10.15
CA ILE A 85 9.30 31.82 9.57
C ILE A 85 9.11 31.85 8.05
N ALA A 86 10.22 31.89 7.31
CA ALA A 86 10.24 31.80 5.86
C ALA A 86 11.17 30.65 5.43
N PHE A 87 10.65 29.78 4.56
CA PHE A 87 11.43 28.74 3.89
C PHE A 87 11.24 28.88 2.38
N ALA A 88 12.31 28.64 1.62
CA ALA A 88 12.18 28.42 0.18
C ALA A 88 11.44 27.10 -0.06
N PRO A 89 10.50 27.03 -1.02
CA PRO A 89 9.89 25.77 -1.39
C PRO A 89 10.96 24.80 -1.94
N PRO A 90 10.76 23.48 -1.79
CA PRO A 90 11.61 22.53 -2.48
C PRO A 90 11.53 22.77 -3.99
N ALA A 91 12.64 22.57 -4.71
CA ALA A 91 12.63 22.63 -6.16
C ALA A 91 11.54 21.69 -6.73
N PRO A 92 10.80 22.11 -7.77
CA PRO A 92 9.85 21.24 -8.47
C PRO A 92 10.54 19.95 -8.89
N ARG A 93 9.81 18.83 -8.82
CA ARG A 93 10.32 17.51 -9.20
C ARG A 93 9.37 16.92 -10.24
N GLU A 94 9.51 17.36 -11.48
CA GLU A 94 8.67 16.92 -12.63
C GLU A 94 8.71 15.40 -12.83
N GLU A 95 9.82 14.75 -12.46
CA GLU A 95 9.99 13.29 -12.44
C GLU A 95 9.08 12.53 -11.45
N LEU A 96 8.34 13.23 -10.57
CA LEU A 96 7.34 12.64 -9.68
C LEU A 96 5.92 12.72 -10.24
N ASP A 97 5.73 13.40 -11.37
CA ASP A 97 4.50 13.29 -12.15
C ASP A 97 4.53 11.92 -12.83
N LEU A 98 3.98 10.94 -12.11
CA LEU A 98 3.60 9.66 -12.69
C LEU A 98 2.49 9.96 -13.69
N GLY A 99 2.84 10.25 -14.94
CA GLY A 99 1.87 10.35 -16.02
C GLY A 99 0.98 9.11 -16.03
N GLU A 100 -0.25 9.24 -16.53
CA GLU A 100 -1.10 8.08 -16.77
C GLU A 100 -0.34 7.11 -17.68
N ASP A 101 0.11 5.99 -17.11
CA ASP A 101 0.57 4.85 -17.89
C ASP A 101 -0.69 4.33 -18.61
N ASP A 102 -0.85 4.70 -19.89
CA ASP A 102 -1.82 4.09 -20.78
C ASP A 102 -1.45 2.61 -20.95
N GLY A 103 -1.93 1.79 -20.01
CA GLY A 103 -1.72 0.34 -20.00
C GLY A 103 -2.33 -0.29 -21.24
N GLY A 104 -1.45 -0.72 -22.16
CA GLY A 104 -1.79 -1.57 -23.31
C GLY A 104 -2.06 -3.03 -22.95
#